data_AF-A0A423HSS4-F1
#
_entry.id   AF-A0A423HSS4-F1
#
_cell.length_a   1.000
_cell.length_b   1.000
_cell.length_c   1.000
_cell.angle_alpha   90.00
_cell.angle_beta   90.00
_cell.angle_gamma   90.00
#
_symmetry.space_group_name_H-M   'P 1'
#
loop_
_entity.id
_entity.type
_entity.pdbx_description
1 polymer ?
#
loop_
_entity_poly.entity_id
_entity_poly.type
_entity_poly.pdbx_seq_one_letter_code
_entity_poly.pdbx_strand_id
1 'polypeptide(L)'
;MTEKFSRYDIAEFLQTPAEMWNYLQASKEEDLGDGRFIRLAFRDVKHTIRARIQSDPHFAQAIRIEVATLFHNGEPEMAHSMLLLLTQALRHHTARRFFTYRP
;
A
#
# COMPACT_ATOMS: atom_id res chain seq x y z
N MET A 1 -0.69 -19.30 -32.89
CA MET A 1 -0.69 -17.91 -32.38
C MET A 1 -0.21 -17.96 -30.95
N THR A 2 0.90 -17.30 -30.62
CA THR A 2 1.40 -17.19 -29.24
C THR A 2 0.67 -16.03 -28.57
N GLU A 3 -0.40 -16.34 -27.84
CA GLU A 3 -1.05 -15.36 -26.96
C GLU A 3 -0.03 -14.88 -25.92
N LYS A 4 0.32 -13.59 -25.99
CA LYS A 4 1.10 -12.93 -24.95
C LYS A 4 0.13 -12.48 -23.87
N PHE A 5 0.04 -13.22 -22.79
CA PHE A 5 -0.62 -12.73 -21.58
C PHE A 5 0.18 -11.57 -21.00
N SER A 6 -0.38 -10.36 -21.05
CA SER A 6 0.15 -9.24 -20.27
C SER A 6 -0.14 -9.48 -18.80
N ARG A 7 0.69 -8.94 -17.92
CA ARG A 7 0.38 -8.95 -16.49
C ARG A 7 -0.91 -8.16 -16.29
N TYR A 8 -1.91 -8.77 -15.65
CA TYR A 8 -3.14 -8.08 -15.30
C TYR A 8 -2.80 -6.93 -14.36
N ASP A 9 -2.90 -5.69 -14.85
CA ASP A 9 -2.76 -4.50 -14.02
C ASP A 9 -4.14 -4.09 -13.52
N ILE A 10 -4.36 -4.32 -12.22
CA ILE A 10 -5.63 -4.02 -11.55
C ILE A 10 -6.05 -2.56 -11.80
N ALA A 11 -5.11 -1.63 -11.93
CA ALA A 11 -5.40 -0.22 -12.18
C ALA A 11 -5.98 0.05 -13.59
N GLU A 12 -5.72 -0.81 -14.57
CA GLU A 12 -6.26 -0.68 -15.93
C GLU A 12 -7.70 -1.20 -16.02
N PHE A 13 -8.05 -2.20 -15.22
CA PHE A 13 -9.29 -2.97 -15.37
C PHE A 13 -10.33 -2.78 -14.25
N LEU A 14 -9.96 -2.36 -13.04
CA LEU A 14 -10.91 -2.09 -11.94
C LEU A 14 -11.10 -0.59 -11.75
N GLN A 15 -11.99 0.00 -12.55
CA GLN A 15 -12.21 1.45 -12.59
C GLN A 15 -13.30 1.91 -11.64
N THR A 16 -14.21 1.01 -11.27
CA THR A 16 -15.34 1.31 -10.38
C THR A 16 -15.22 0.59 -9.04
N PRO A 17 -15.81 1.16 -7.96
CA PRO A 17 -15.90 0.47 -6.67
C PRO A 17 -16.62 -0.89 -6.75
N ALA A 18 -17.60 -1.03 -7.65
CA ALA A 18 -18.34 -2.27 -7.84
C ALA A 18 -17.48 -3.37 -8.49
N GLU A 19 -16.67 -3.03 -9.50
CA GLU A 19 -15.72 -3.95 -10.11
C GLU A 19 -14.66 -4.41 -9.10
N MET A 20 -14.13 -3.47 -8.30
CA MET A 20 -13.22 -3.77 -7.20
C MET A 20 -13.84 -4.76 -6.21
N TRP A 21 -15.10 -4.55 -5.82
CA TRP A 21 -15.80 -5.44 -4.92
C TRP A 21 -15.97 -6.84 -5.50
N ASN A 22 -16.40 -6.94 -6.75
CA ASN A 22 -16.59 -8.23 -7.43
C ASN A 22 -15.27 -8.99 -7.57
N TYR A 23 -14.19 -8.29 -7.92
CA TYR A 23 -12.85 -8.87 -7.98
C TYR A 23 -12.38 -9.42 -6.63
N LEU A 24 -12.63 -8.68 -5.54
CA LEU A 24 -12.30 -9.12 -4.19
C LEU A 24 -13.11 -10.35 -3.77
N GLN A 25 -14.40 -10.42 -4.12
CA GLN A 25 -15.23 -11.60 -3.83
C GLN A 25 -14.75 -12.83 -4.61
N ALA A 26 -14.48 -12.70 -5.91
CA ALA A 26 -13.94 -13.80 -6.73
C ALA A 26 -12.58 -14.27 -6.19
N SER A 27 -11.69 -13.35 -5.86
CA SER A 27 -10.38 -13.69 -5.29
C SER A 27 -10.48 -14.38 -3.92
N LYS A 28 -11.53 -14.09 -3.14
CA LYS A 28 -11.80 -14.76 -1.86
C LYS A 28 -12.33 -16.18 -2.06
N GLU A 29 -13.16 -16.41 -3.07
CA GLU A 29 -13.64 -17.76 -3.42
C GLU A 29 -12.49 -18.67 -3.88
N GLU A 30 -11.49 -18.09 -4.56
CA GLU A 30 -10.29 -18.79 -5.02
C GLU A 30 -9.16 -18.84 -3.97
N ASP A 31 -9.30 -18.15 -2.82
CA ASP A 31 -8.28 -18.13 -1.78
C ASP A 31 -8.20 -19.50 -1.09
N LEU A 32 -6.98 -20.04 -1.04
CA LEU A 32 -6.70 -21.33 -0.39
C LEU A 32 -6.82 -21.26 1.14
N GLY A 33 -7.09 -20.09 1.70
CA GLY A 33 -7.12 -19.84 3.15
C GLY A 33 -5.73 -19.85 3.80
N ASP A 34 -4.66 -19.87 3.01
CA ASP A 34 -3.26 -19.88 3.47
C ASP A 34 -2.69 -18.46 3.73
N GLY A 35 -3.56 -17.46 3.59
CA GLY A 35 -3.29 -16.05 3.80
C GLY A 35 -2.42 -15.39 2.73
N ARG A 36 -2.12 -16.04 1.59
CA ARG A 36 -1.38 -15.42 0.48
C ARG A 36 -2.13 -14.22 -0.10
N PHE A 37 -3.43 -14.36 -0.33
CA PHE A 37 -4.26 -13.28 -0.85
C PHE A 37 -4.19 -12.05 0.05
N ILE A 38 -4.40 -12.24 1.35
CA ILE A 38 -4.30 -11.20 2.37
C ILE A 38 -2.91 -10.55 2.35
N ARG A 39 -1.82 -11.33 2.32
CA ARG A 39 -0.45 -10.79 2.28
C ARG A 39 -0.18 -9.94 1.03
N LEU A 40 -0.69 -10.35 -0.13
CA LEU A 40 -0.56 -9.59 -1.38
C LEU A 40 -1.36 -8.29 -1.31
N ALA A 41 -2.63 -8.33 -0.93
CA ALA A 41 -3.46 -7.14 -0.78
C ALA A 41 -2.85 -6.14 0.22
N PHE A 42 -2.35 -6.62 1.37
CA PHE A 42 -1.66 -5.76 2.33
C PHE A 42 -0.37 -5.16 1.79
N ARG A 43 0.35 -5.87 0.91
CA ARG A 43 1.55 -5.31 0.25
C ARG A 43 1.17 -4.14 -0.65
N ASP A 44 0.09 -4.26 -1.40
CA ASP A 44 -0.36 -3.23 -2.34
C ASP A 44 -0.89 -1.99 -1.62
N VAL A 45 -1.69 -2.17 -0.57
CA VAL A 45 -2.14 -1.05 0.29
C VAL A 45 -0.94 -0.32 0.90
N LYS A 46 0.03 -1.05 1.46
CA LYS A 46 1.26 -0.44 1.99
C LYS A 46 2.05 0.29 0.92
N HIS A 47 2.10 -0.23 -0.31
CA HIS A 47 2.77 0.42 -1.43
C HIS A 47 2.10 1.75 -1.78
N THR A 48 0.77 1.76 -1.93
CA THR A 48 -0.02 2.97 -2.22
C THR A 48 0.13 4.03 -1.14
N ILE A 49 0.03 3.64 0.14
CA ILE A 49 0.24 4.55 1.28
C ILE A 49 1.65 5.14 1.23
N ARG A 50 2.69 4.31 1.00
CA ARG A 50 4.07 4.80 0.88
C ARG A 50 4.23 5.78 -0.28
N ALA A 51 3.70 5.47 -1.46
CA ALA A 51 3.76 6.36 -2.61
C ALA A 51 3.13 7.73 -2.29
N ARG A 52 1.95 7.74 -1.64
CA ARG A 52 1.27 8.97 -1.24
C ARG A 52 2.02 9.75 -0.17
N ILE A 53 2.62 9.09 0.83
CA ILE A 53 3.49 9.75 1.82
C ILE A 53 4.67 10.46 1.16
N GLN A 54 5.21 9.89 0.07
CA GLN A 54 6.35 10.47 -0.64
C GLN A 54 5.94 11.67 -1.51
N SER A 55 4.74 11.67 -2.10
CA SER A 55 4.29 12.72 -3.01
C SER A 55 3.52 13.86 -2.32
N ASP A 56 2.90 13.61 -1.16
CA ASP A 56 2.01 14.55 -0.47
C ASP A 56 2.48 14.83 0.97
N PRO A 57 3.15 15.98 1.22
CA PRO A 57 3.60 16.37 2.55
C PRO A 57 2.49 16.56 3.58
N HIS A 58 1.28 16.98 3.16
CA HIS A 58 0.15 17.14 4.06
C HIS A 58 -0.36 15.77 4.53
N PHE A 59 -0.44 14.81 3.63
CA PHE A 59 -0.75 13.42 3.98
C PHE A 59 0.29 12.82 4.93
N ALA A 60 1.59 13.03 4.67
CA ALA A 60 2.65 12.57 5.57
C ALA A 60 2.54 13.18 6.98
N GLN A 61 2.21 14.48 7.07
CA GLN A 61 1.98 15.16 8.34
C GLN A 61 0.75 14.61 9.07
N ALA A 62 -0.35 14.35 8.35
CA ALA A 62 -1.56 13.76 8.93
C ALA A 62 -1.28 12.38 9.53
N ILE A 63 -0.54 11.51 8.83
CA ILE A 63 -0.10 10.21 9.36
C ILE A 63 0.73 10.36 10.64
N ARG A 64 1.61 11.37 10.71
CA ARG A 64 2.41 11.64 11.90
C ARG A 64 1.56 12.05 13.10
N ILE A 65 0.53 12.87 12.88
CA ILE A 65 -0.42 13.27 13.92
C ILE A 65 -1.22 12.05 14.39
N GLU A 66 -1.73 11.25 13.46
CA GLU A 66 -2.51 10.05 13.78
C GLU A 66 -1.70 9.05 14.61
N VAL A 67 -0.43 8.83 14.27
CA VAL A 67 0.48 8.00 15.08
C VAL A 67 0.55 8.49 16.54
N ALA A 68 0.64 9.80 16.76
CA ALA A 68 0.66 10.37 18.10
C ALA A 68 -0.68 10.17 18.83
N THR A 69 -1.81 10.34 18.12
CA THR A 69 -3.15 10.07 18.64
C THR A 69 -3.31 8.61 19.05
N LEU A 70 -2.87 7.66 18.23
CA LEU A 70 -2.95 6.23 18.53
C LEU A 70 -2.12 5.84 19.77
N PHE A 71 -0.93 6.41 19.94
CA PHE A 71 -0.17 6.23 21.18
C PHE A 71 -0.92 6.77 22.40
N HIS A 72 -1.56 7.94 22.26
CA HIS A 72 -2.33 8.53 23.35
C HIS A 72 -3.57 7.70 23.70
N ASN A 73 -4.21 7.10 22.70
CA ASN A 73 -5.41 6.27 22.86
C ASN A 73 -5.11 4.85 23.35
N GLY A 74 -3.84 4.48 23.53
CA GLY A 74 -3.47 3.13 23.98
C GLY A 74 -3.49 2.07 22.88
N GLU A 75 -3.32 2.47 21.62
CA GLU A 75 -3.21 1.60 20.44
C GLU A 75 -1.77 1.53 19.90
N PRO A 76 -0.78 1.08 20.69
CA PRO A 76 0.63 1.19 20.34
C PRO A 76 1.02 0.32 19.13
N GLU A 77 0.39 -0.84 18.95
CA GLU A 77 0.69 -1.75 17.83
C GLU A 77 0.37 -1.11 16.47
N MET A 78 -0.78 -0.43 16.40
CA MET A 78 -1.19 0.30 15.20
C MET A 78 -0.31 1.54 14.99
N ALA A 79 -0.02 2.27 16.07
CA ALA A 79 0.88 3.42 16.03
C ALA A 79 2.27 3.04 15.50
N HIS A 80 2.86 1.96 16.00
CA HIS A 80 4.16 1.45 15.54
C HIS A 80 4.13 1.01 14.07
N SER A 81 3.07 0.32 13.65
CA SER A 81 2.90 -0.11 12.26
C SER A 81 2.84 1.09 11.30
N MET A 82 2.05 2.13 11.64
CA MET A 82 1.95 3.35 10.84
C MET A 82 3.26 4.17 10.87
N LEU A 83 3.92 4.27 12.02
CA LEU A 83 5.20 4.95 12.15
C LEU A 83 6.30 4.27 11.32
N LEU A 84 6.31 2.94 11.28
CA LEU A 84 7.24 2.18 10.46
C LEU A 84 7.03 2.47 8.96
N LEU A 85 5.76 2.50 8.52
CA LEU A 85 5.43 2.86 7.14
C LEU A 85 5.88 4.28 6.78
N LEU A 86 5.61 5.25 7.65
CA LEU A 86 6.05 6.64 7.48
C LEU A 86 7.57 6.75 7.39
N THR A 87 8.28 6.11 8.31
CA THR A 87 9.76 6.15 8.37
C THR A 87 10.37 5.50 7.14
N GLN A 88 9.85 4.35 6.71
CA GLN A 88 10.30 3.68 5.49
C GLN A 88 10.01 4.51 4.24
N ALA A 89 8.81 5.08 4.10
CA ALA A 89 8.47 5.92 2.95
C ALA A 89 9.44 7.11 2.82
N LEU A 90 9.67 7.84 3.91
CA LEU A 90 10.48 9.06 3.91
C LEU A 90 11.98 8.78 3.75
N ARG A 91 12.52 7.71 4.39
CA ARG A 91 13.93 7.30 4.23
C ARG A 91 14.28 6.98 2.78
N HIS A 92 13.37 6.31 2.06
CA HIS A 92 13.59 6.01 0.65
C HIS A 92 13.37 7.21 -0.26
N HIS A 93 12.53 8.18 0.12
CA HIS A 93 12.37 9.43 -0.64
C HIS A 93 13.61 10.33 -0.55
N THR A 94 14.17 10.51 0.66
CA THR A 94 15.44 11.22 0.82
C THR A 94 16.56 10.51 0.07
N ALA A 95 16.66 9.18 0.18
CA ALA A 95 17.63 8.41 -0.60
C ALA A 95 17.44 8.54 -2.12
N ARG A 96 16.21 8.52 -2.65
CA ARG A 96 15.94 8.74 -4.10
C ARG A 96 16.40 10.11 -4.59
N ARG A 97 16.34 11.14 -3.74
CA ARG A 97 16.85 12.47 -4.07
C ARG A 97 18.38 12.51 -4.21
N PHE A 98 19.10 11.61 -3.55
CA PHE A 98 20.57 11.51 -3.63
C PHE A 98 21.05 10.43 -4.61
N PHE A 99 20.28 9.38 -4.81
CA PHE A 99 20.59 8.26 -5.70
C PHE A 99 19.52 8.16 -6.78
N THR A 100 19.62 9.00 -7.82
CA THR A 100 18.93 8.75 -9.08
C THR A 100 19.64 7.61 -9.79
N TYR A 101 19.22 6.37 -9.51
CA TYR A 101 19.63 5.23 -10.32
C TYR A 101 19.07 5.42 -11.73
N ARG A 102 19.96 5.69 -12.69
CA ARG A 102 19.65 5.65 -14.12
C ARG A 102 19.67 4.16 -14.53
N PRO A 103 18.67 3.70 -15.31
CA PRO A 103 18.48 2.27 -15.59
C PRO A 103 19.68 1.62 -16.27
#